data_AF-A0A2S9APK3-F1
#
_entry.id   AF-A0A2S9APK3-F1
#
_cell.length_a   1.000
_cell.length_b   1.000
_cell.length_c   1.000
_cell.angle_alpha   90.00
_cell.angle_beta   90.00
_cell.angle_gamma   90.00
#
_symmetry.space_group_name_H-M   'P 1'
#
loop_
_entity.id
_entity.type
_entity.pdbx_description
1 polymer ?
#
loop_
_entity_poly.entity_id
_entity_poly.type
_entity_poly.pdbx_seq_one_letter_code
_entity_poly.pdbx_strand_id
1 'polypeptide(L)' 'MNRADAINHFKGIAPLAKALGITYEAVRQWGEEIPELRQYQLELVTDGQLKADKKKTAA' A
#
# COMPACT_ATOMS: atom_id res chain seq x y z
N MET A 1 0.33 -4.05 -6.11
CA MET A 1 1.67 -4.13 -5.53
C MET A 1 1.67 -5.15 -4.39
N ASN A 2 2.83 -5.72 -4.08
CA ASN A 2 2.98 -6.57 -2.90
C ASN A 2 3.26 -5.73 -1.65
N ARG A 3 2.98 -6.30 -0.47
CA ARG A 3 3.20 -5.63 0.82
C ARG A 3 4.67 -5.27 1.06
N ALA A 4 5.59 -6.11 0.62
CA ALA A 4 7.02 -5.94 0.85
C ALA A 4 7.57 -4.69 0.16
N ASP A 5 7.16 -4.43 -1.09
CA ASP A 5 7.58 -3.26 -1.86
C ASP A 5 7.13 -1.96 -1.20
N ALA A 6 5.88 -1.92 -0.72
CA ALA A 6 5.39 -0.77 0.04
C ALA A 6 6.20 -0.57 1.34
N ILE A 7 6.46 -1.63 2.10
CA ILE A 7 7.28 -1.53 3.32
C ILE A 7 8.69 -1.04 3.00
N ASN A 8 9.31 -1.55 1.95
CA ASN A 8 10.65 -1.16 1.52
C ASN A 8 10.70 0.32 1.09
N HIS A 9 9.70 0.78 0.33
CA HIS A 9 9.62 2.17 -0.11
C HIS A 9 9.53 3.15 1.07
N PHE A 10 8.65 2.85 2.02
CA PHE A 10 8.46 3.69 3.22
C PHE A 10 9.54 3.45 4.30
N LYS A 11 10.47 2.52 4.09
CA LYS A 11 11.51 2.11 5.05
C LYS A 11 10.93 1.55 6.36
N GLY A 12 9.79 0.88 6.29
CA GLY A 12 9.17 0.20 7.41
C GLY A 12 7.64 0.27 7.44
N ILE A 13 7.05 -0.53 8.34
CA ILE A 13 5.60 -0.61 8.53
C ILE A 13 5.06 0.66 9.23
N ALA A 14 5.79 1.19 10.22
CA ALA A 14 5.38 2.39 10.95
C ALA A 14 5.26 3.65 10.06
N PRO A 15 6.27 4.00 9.23
CA PRO A 15 6.15 5.13 8.30
C PRO A 15 5.07 4.91 7.24
N LEU A 16 4.91 3.67 6.74
CA LEU A 16 3.82 3.31 5.83
C LEU A 16 2.43 3.52 6.46
N ALA A 17 2.24 3.05 7.69
CA ALA A 17 1.00 3.23 8.44
C ALA A 17 0.70 4.73 8.66
N LYS A 18 1.74 5.51 9.01
CA LYS A 18 1.64 6.97 9.20
C LYS A 18 1.27 7.68 7.89
N ALA A 19 1.86 7.30 6.77
CA ALA A 19 1.55 7.90 5.46
C ALA A 19 0.09 7.67 5.05
N LEU A 20 -0.47 6.52 5.42
CA LEU A 20 -1.87 6.16 5.15
C LEU A 20 -2.86 6.58 6.25
N GLY A 21 -2.39 7.13 7.36
CA GLY A 21 -3.24 7.47 8.50
C GLY A 21 -3.91 6.26 9.15
N ILE A 22 -3.27 5.09 9.13
CA ILE A 22 -3.78 3.85 9.73
C ILE A 22 -2.88 3.35 10.86
N THR A 23 -3.35 2.34 11.58
CA THR A 23 -2.57 1.71 12.63
C THR A 23 -1.52 0.75 12.06
N TYR A 24 -0.46 0.52 12.83
CA TYR A 24 0.57 -0.47 12.52
C TYR A 24 -0.02 -1.87 12.33
N GLU A 25 -1.02 -2.23 13.15
CA GLU A 25 -1.72 -3.51 13.07
C GLU A 25 -2.49 -3.67 11.77
N ALA A 26 -3.13 -2.61 11.26
CA ALA A 26 -3.83 -2.64 9.98
C ALA A 26 -2.90 -3.02 8.82
N VAL A 27 -1.66 -2.51 8.82
CA VAL A 27 -0.64 -2.89 7.81
C VAL A 27 -0.15 -4.32 8.02
N ARG A 28 -0.07 -4.80 9.27
CA ARG A 28 0.29 -6.20 9.56
C ARG A 28 -0.77 -7.21 9.12
N GLN A 29 -2.03 -6.83 9.18
CA GLN A 29 -3.17 -7.63 8.73
C GLN A 29 -3.26 -7.75 7.22
N TRP A 30 -2.52 -6.94 6.45
CA TRP A 30 -2.42 -7.15 5.02
C TRP A 30 -1.70 -8.47 4.73
N GLY A 31 -2.28 -9.25 3.83
CA GLY A 31 -1.66 -10.46 3.30
C GLY A 31 -0.46 -10.14 2.41
N GLU A 32 -0.16 -11.08 1.51
CA GLU A 32 0.94 -10.93 0.55
C GLU A 32 0.64 -9.80 -0.47
N GLU A 33 -0.61 -9.76 -0.95
CA GLU A 33 -1.16 -8.68 -1.75
C GLU A 33 -1.82 -7.62 -0.86
N ILE A 34 -1.53 -6.34 -1.14
CA ILE A 34 -2.20 -5.20 -0.49
C ILE A 34 -3.63 -5.09 -1.06
N PRO A 35 -4.67 -4.83 -0.24
CA PRO A 35 -6.02 -4.61 -0.74
C PRO A 35 -6.08 -3.47 -1.77
N GLU A 36 -6.82 -3.63 -2.86
CA GLU A 36 -6.86 -2.71 -4.00
C GLU A 36 -7.08 -1.23 -3.59
N LEU A 37 -8.04 -0.96 -2.71
CA LEU A 37 -8.29 0.38 -2.16
C LEU A 37 -7.04 1.01 -1.53
N ARG A 38 -6.27 0.22 -0.77
CA ARG A 38 -5.02 0.67 -0.15
C ARG A 38 -3.93 0.89 -1.18
N GLN A 39 -3.98 0.16 -2.28
CA GLN A 39 -3.04 0.36 -3.36
C GLN A 39 -3.20 1.72 -4.04
N TYR A 40 -4.43 2.14 -4.29
CA TYR A 40 -4.70 3.48 -4.82
C TYR A 40 -4.32 4.58 -3.84
N GLN A 41 -4.60 4.39 -2.54
CA GLN A 41 -4.15 5.34 -1.51
C GLN A 41 -2.63 5.46 -1.49
N LEU A 42 -1.90 4.34 -1.64
CA LEU A 42 -0.45 4.33 -1.72
C LEU A 42 0.07 5.06 -2.96
N GLU A 43 -0.57 4.86 -4.11
CA GLU A 43 -0.24 5.58 -5.33
C GLU A 43 -0.40 7.10 -5.15
N LEU A 44 -1.48 7.54 -4.51
CA LEU A 44 -1.71 8.94 -4.17
C LEU A 44 -0.66 9.50 -3.21
N VAL A 45 -0.35 8.80 -2.10
CA VAL A 45 0.60 9.33 -1.11
C VAL A 45 2.06 9.25 -1.57
N THR A 46 2.36 8.42 -2.57
CA THR A 46 3.70 8.31 -3.15
C THR A 46 3.86 9.08 -4.46
N ASP A 47 2.87 9.88 -4.85
CA ASP A 47 2.88 10.67 -6.09
C ASP A 47 3.14 9.79 -7.34
N GLY A 48 2.56 8.59 -7.37
CA GLY A 48 2.70 7.64 -8.48
C GLY A 48 3.98 6.79 -8.48
N GLN A 49 4.83 6.87 -7.44
CA GLN A 49 6.02 6.01 -7.33
C GLN A 49 5.65 4.54 -7.06
N LEU A 50 4.64 4.28 -6.23
CA LEU A 50 4.03 2.97 -6.09
C LEU A 50 2.75 2.91 -6.92
N LYS A 51 2.71 2.05 -7.92
CA LYS A 51 1.50 1.88 -8.75
C LYS A 51 0.62 0.78 -8.19
N ALA A 52 -0.68 1.05 -8.09
CA ALA A 52 -1.63 -0.01 -7.84
C ALA A 52 -1.54 -1.04 -8.97
N ASP A 53 -1.57 -2.32 -8.61
CA ASP A 53 -1.74 -3.38 -9.58
C ASP A 53 -3.08 -3.15 -10.24
N LYS A 54 -3.03 -2.75 -11.51
CA LYS A 54 -4.20 -2.69 -12.37
C LYS A 54 -4.63 -4.14 -12.65
N LYS A 55 -5.23 -4.83 -11.67
CA LYS A 55 -6.22 -5.84 -12.01
C LYS A 55 -7.34 -5.04 -12.67
N LYS A 56 -7.29 -4.98 -14.00
CA LYS A 56 -8.33 -4.40 -14.85
C LYS A 56 -9.66 -4.84 -14.27
N THR A 57 -10.41 -3.92 -13.66
CA THR A 57 -11.85 -4.12 -13.51
C THR A 57 -12.37 -4.19 -14.94
N ALA A 58 -12.69 -5.40 -15.39
CA ALA A 58 -13.54 -5.59 -16.55
C ALA A 58 -14.88 -4.92 -16.22
N ALA A 59 -15.39 -4.18 -17.21
CA ALA A 59 -16.64 -3.44 -17.18
C ALA A 59 -17.85 -4.30 -16.79
#